data_AF-I1IJ25-F1
#
_entry.id   AF-I1IJ25-F1
#
_cell.length_a   1.000
_cell.length_b   1.000
_cell.length_c   1.000
_cell.angle_alpha   90.00
_cell.angle_beta   90.00
_cell.angle_gamma   90.00
#
_symmetry.space_group_name_H-M   'P 1'
#
loop_
_entity.id
_entity.type
_entity.pdbx_description
1 polymer ?
#
loop_
_entity_poly.entity_id
_entity_poly.type
_entity_poly.pdbx_seq_one_letter_code
_entity_poly.pdbx_strand_id
1 'polypeptide(L)'
;MKPSAAAAAAAGPGAVEVRVERPPRPERPQMRPHPGRLRARPYYRRWTPWVVPAASVACVAAFLVTMFVNDCPRRGVGDCSASFLGRFAFQPLRENPLLGPSSATLLKMGALDVSKIVQGRQGWRLITCIWLHAGVVHLLINVLCLLFIGIRLEQEFGFVRIGLVYLISGFGGSLMSALFIRSSISVGASGALFGLIGSMLSELITNWSLYANKVAALLTLVFVIVVNLALGILPRVDNFAHIGGLISGFLLGFVVFIRPQFAWINQKRVAPGQETAPVKRKHKTYQYILWLAAVVLLIVGFTVAIVLLFRGYNANDHCSWCHYLSCVPTKKWKCNSSPQTCTVMQQPNTLDLTCDGTGTHHSYSIAGATQDQISQLCNSLCS
;
A
#
# COMPACT_ATOMS: atom_id res chain seq x y z
N MET A 1 -65.72 -29.73 0.17
CA MET A 1 -67.00 -30.45 -0.04
C MET A 1 -66.89 -31.21 -1.37
N LYS A 2 -67.26 -32.50 -1.34
CA LYS A 2 -67.35 -33.52 -2.42
C LYS A 2 -68.18 -33.06 -3.67
N PRO A 3 -68.39 -33.86 -4.75
CA PRO A 3 -67.58 -34.88 -5.48
C PRO A 3 -67.86 -34.96 -7.02
N SER A 4 -67.31 -35.99 -7.70
CA SER A 4 -67.86 -36.79 -8.85
C SER A 4 -67.90 -36.13 -10.25
N ALA A 5 -67.82 -36.82 -11.40
CA ALA A 5 -68.05 -38.23 -11.74
C ALA A 5 -67.34 -38.60 -13.06
N ALA A 6 -67.14 -39.91 -13.30
CA ALA A 6 -66.70 -40.49 -14.55
C ALA A 6 -67.88 -40.75 -15.51
N ALA A 7 -67.63 -40.75 -16.83
CA ALA A 7 -68.50 -41.37 -17.82
C ALA A 7 -67.65 -41.97 -18.96
N ALA A 8 -67.92 -43.23 -19.28
CA ALA A 8 -67.35 -43.97 -20.39
C ALA A 8 -68.47 -44.33 -21.40
N ALA A 9 -68.17 -44.29 -22.69
CA ALA A 9 -68.97 -44.87 -23.78
C ALA A 9 -67.99 -45.22 -24.93
N ALA A 10 -67.71 -46.50 -25.20
CA ALA A 10 -68.45 -47.45 -26.06
C ALA A 10 -68.14 -47.27 -27.56
N ALA A 11 -67.52 -48.30 -28.15
CA ALA A 11 -67.02 -48.36 -29.53
C ALA A 11 -67.99 -49.10 -30.48
N GLY A 12 -68.04 -48.68 -31.75
CA GLY A 12 -68.72 -49.37 -32.85
C GLY A 12 -67.73 -49.90 -33.91
N PRO A 13 -68.09 -50.94 -34.69
CA PRO A 13 -67.14 -51.72 -35.50
C PRO A 13 -67.07 -51.24 -36.97
N GLY A 14 -65.90 -51.36 -37.62
CA GLY A 14 -65.81 -51.36 -39.09
C GLY A 14 -64.81 -50.40 -39.76
N ALA A 15 -63.60 -50.23 -39.24
CA ALA A 15 -62.51 -49.58 -39.99
C ALA A 15 -61.28 -50.50 -40.05
N VAL A 16 -60.86 -50.83 -41.27
CA VAL A 16 -59.62 -51.56 -41.54
C VAL A 16 -58.43 -50.70 -41.10
N GLU A 17 -57.69 -51.20 -40.12
CA GLU A 17 -56.60 -50.50 -39.43
C GLU A 17 -55.29 -50.59 -40.25
N VAL A 18 -54.83 -49.49 -40.83
CA VAL A 18 -53.48 -49.42 -41.42
C VAL A 18 -52.47 -49.22 -40.28
N ARG A 19 -51.87 -50.33 -39.85
CA ARG A 19 -50.88 -50.35 -38.77
C ARG A 19 -49.52 -49.88 -39.30
N VAL A 20 -49.19 -48.61 -39.09
CA VAL A 20 -47.81 -48.13 -39.28
C VAL A 20 -46.99 -48.56 -38.06
N GLU A 21 -46.17 -49.58 -38.21
CA GLU A 21 -45.18 -49.98 -37.21
C GLU A 21 -44.16 -48.84 -37.04
N ARG A 22 -44.24 -48.11 -35.93
CA ARG A 22 -43.16 -47.23 -35.49
C ARG A 22 -42.08 -48.08 -34.84
N PRO A 23 -40.79 -47.88 -35.17
CA PRO A 23 -39.71 -48.57 -34.49
C PRO A 23 -39.78 -48.28 -32.97
N PRO A 24 -39.37 -49.24 -32.12
CA PRO A 24 -39.43 -49.08 -30.68
C PRO A 24 -38.68 -47.81 -30.28
N ARG A 25 -39.30 -46.99 -29.43
CA ARG A 25 -38.61 -45.85 -28.83
C ARG A 25 -37.39 -46.40 -28.10
N PRO A 26 -36.19 -45.82 -28.29
CA PRO A 26 -35.06 -46.19 -27.45
C PRO A 26 -35.48 -46.00 -26.00
N GLU A 27 -35.29 -47.04 -25.17
CA GLU A 27 -35.51 -46.94 -23.73
C GLU A 27 -34.79 -45.69 -23.23
N ARG A 28 -35.56 -44.79 -22.59
CA ARG A 28 -34.91 -43.71 -21.85
C ARG A 28 -33.99 -44.38 -20.84
N PRO A 29 -32.69 -44.03 -20.81
CA PRO A 29 -31.82 -44.51 -19.76
C PRO A 29 -32.49 -44.16 -18.43
N GLN A 30 -32.69 -45.16 -17.57
CA GLN A 30 -33.11 -44.91 -16.20
C GLN A 30 -32.12 -43.91 -15.61
N MET A 31 -32.60 -42.70 -15.36
CA MET A 31 -31.82 -41.64 -14.75
C MET A 31 -31.57 -42.09 -13.31
N ARG A 32 -30.41 -42.72 -13.07
CA ARG A 32 -29.90 -42.95 -11.72
C ARG A 32 -29.96 -41.60 -11.01
N PRO A 33 -30.45 -41.53 -9.75
CA PRO A 33 -30.43 -40.28 -9.03
C PRO A 33 -28.98 -39.81 -8.98
N HIS A 34 -28.68 -38.71 -9.67
CA HIS A 34 -27.37 -38.09 -9.58
C HIS A 34 -27.15 -37.79 -8.08
N PRO A 35 -26.07 -38.30 -7.46
CA PRO A 35 -25.74 -37.89 -6.10
C PRO A 35 -25.67 -36.37 -6.14
N GLY A 36 -26.47 -35.75 -5.27
CA GLY A 36 -26.89 -34.36 -5.40
C GLY A 36 -25.72 -33.45 -5.76
N ARG A 37 -26.00 -32.43 -6.59
CA ARG A 37 -25.07 -31.32 -6.84
C ARG A 37 -24.47 -30.88 -5.51
N LEU A 38 -23.26 -31.38 -5.22
CA LEU A 38 -22.46 -30.94 -4.11
C LEU A 38 -22.23 -29.46 -4.39
N ARG A 39 -22.99 -28.61 -3.71
CA ARG A 39 -22.85 -27.17 -3.77
C ARG A 39 -21.42 -26.92 -3.29
N ALA A 40 -20.49 -26.77 -4.22
CA ALA A 40 -19.08 -26.56 -3.92
C ALA A 40 -19.01 -25.30 -3.05
N ARG A 41 -18.90 -25.47 -1.73
CA ARG A 41 -18.70 -24.35 -0.81
C ARG A 41 -17.46 -23.61 -1.30
N PRO A 42 -17.51 -22.29 -1.50
CA PRO A 42 -16.35 -21.52 -1.91
C PRO A 42 -15.15 -21.89 -1.04
N TYR A 43 -14.04 -22.25 -1.68
CA TYR A 43 -12.84 -22.79 -1.04
C TYR A 43 -12.24 -21.82 0.00
N TYR A 44 -12.51 -20.52 -0.13
CA TYR A 44 -12.18 -19.48 0.85
C TYR A 44 -13.41 -18.67 1.26
N ARG A 45 -13.58 -18.47 2.57
CA ARG A 45 -14.52 -17.48 3.11
C ARG A 45 -13.98 -16.10 2.73
N ARG A 46 -14.70 -15.38 1.88
CA ARG A 46 -14.36 -13.98 1.55
C ARG A 46 -14.54 -13.16 2.82
N TRP A 47 -13.48 -12.49 3.24
CA TRP A 47 -13.53 -11.63 4.44
C TRP A 47 -14.25 -10.34 4.12
N THR A 48 -14.97 -9.79 5.10
CA THR A 48 -15.51 -8.44 5.00
C THR A 48 -14.36 -7.46 5.25
N PRO A 49 -14.00 -6.62 4.27
CA PRO A 49 -12.88 -5.70 4.41
C PRO A 49 -13.27 -4.52 5.30
N TRP A 50 -12.45 -4.21 6.29
CA TRP A 50 -12.67 -3.07 7.18
C TRP A 50 -11.36 -2.37 7.58
N VAL A 51 -10.23 -3.08 7.65
CA VAL A 51 -8.93 -2.50 7.99
C VAL A 51 -8.48 -1.54 6.89
N VAL A 52 -8.62 -1.92 5.62
CA VAL A 52 -8.20 -1.07 4.50
C VAL A 52 -9.06 0.21 4.42
N PRO A 53 -10.41 0.14 4.44
CA PRO A 53 -11.24 1.33 4.55
C PRO A 53 -10.91 2.19 5.78
N ALA A 54 -10.69 1.58 6.95
CA ALA A 54 -10.34 2.31 8.16
C ALA A 54 -8.99 3.03 8.02
N ALA A 55 -7.99 2.39 7.42
CA ALA A 55 -6.70 3.00 7.13
C ALA A 55 -6.83 4.17 6.15
N SER A 56 -7.64 4.03 5.09
CA SER A 56 -7.94 5.13 4.16
C SER A 56 -8.58 6.33 4.87
N VAL A 57 -9.56 6.08 5.75
CA VAL A 57 -10.19 7.13 6.57
C VAL A 57 -9.17 7.79 7.50
N ALA A 58 -8.30 7.01 8.14
CA ALA A 58 -7.24 7.53 8.99
C ALA A 58 -6.27 8.45 8.22
N CYS A 59 -5.87 8.09 7.00
CA CYS A 59 -5.05 8.94 6.13
C CYS A 59 -5.74 10.26 5.78
N VAL A 60 -7.04 10.22 5.43
CA VAL A 60 -7.83 11.42 5.14
C VAL A 60 -7.94 12.30 6.38
N ALA A 61 -8.26 11.71 7.54
CA ALA A 61 -8.36 12.43 8.80
C ALA A 61 -7.02 13.08 9.19
N ALA A 62 -5.90 12.35 9.09
CA ALA A 62 -4.57 12.87 9.35
C ALA A 62 -4.22 14.05 8.42
N PHE A 63 -4.60 13.97 7.14
CA PHE A 63 -4.42 15.07 6.20
C PHE A 63 -5.26 16.30 6.58
N LEU A 64 -6.54 16.12 6.95
CA LEU A 64 -7.39 17.22 7.40
C LEU A 64 -6.84 17.90 8.66
N VAL A 65 -6.38 17.12 9.64
CA VAL A 65 -5.72 17.65 10.84
C VAL A 65 -4.44 18.40 10.46
N THR A 66 -3.64 17.87 9.55
CA THR A 66 -2.42 18.53 9.07
C THR A 66 -2.74 19.88 8.43
N MET A 67 -3.77 19.95 7.58
CA MET A 67 -4.22 21.20 6.95
C MET A 67 -4.78 22.20 7.97
N PHE A 68 -5.51 21.72 8.98
CA PHE A 68 -5.99 22.54 10.08
C PHE A 68 -4.85 23.15 10.91
N VAL A 69 -3.75 22.41 11.10
CA VAL A 69 -2.54 22.89 11.77
C VAL A 69 -1.74 23.82 10.87
N ASN A 70 -1.76 23.62 9.55
CA ASN A 70 -1.05 24.44 8.57
C ASN A 70 -1.53 25.90 8.61
N ASP A 71 -2.86 26.11 8.56
CA ASP A 71 -3.51 27.43 8.62
C ASP A 71 -2.77 28.51 7.79
N CYS A 72 -2.66 28.27 6.48
CA CYS A 72 -1.87 29.11 5.57
C CYS A 72 -2.24 30.61 5.69
N PRO A 73 -3.52 31.03 5.70
CA PRO A 73 -3.85 32.46 5.76
C PRO A 73 -3.37 33.17 7.03
N ARG A 74 -3.18 32.44 8.14
CA ARG A 74 -2.70 33.02 9.40
C ARG A 74 -1.20 32.90 9.62
N ARG A 75 -0.55 31.91 8.99
CA ARG A 75 0.85 31.56 9.26
C ARG A 75 1.78 31.70 8.06
N GLY A 76 1.23 31.65 6.84
CA GLY A 76 1.97 31.79 5.60
C GLY A 76 2.38 33.23 5.34
N VAL A 77 3.49 33.38 4.61
CA VAL A 77 4.01 34.67 4.17
C VAL A 77 3.88 34.72 2.65
N GLY A 78 2.65 34.88 2.16
CA GLY A 78 2.35 34.95 0.73
C GLY A 78 0.92 34.52 0.38
N ASP A 79 0.60 34.59 -0.92
CA ASP A 79 -0.71 34.21 -1.43
C ASP A 79 -0.93 32.70 -1.37
N CYS A 80 -1.75 32.27 -0.42
CA CYS A 80 -2.17 30.88 -0.29
C CYS A 80 -2.95 30.44 -1.53
N SER A 81 -2.68 29.22 -2.00
CA SER A 81 -3.44 28.62 -3.08
C SER A 81 -4.81 28.12 -2.57
N ALA A 82 -5.86 28.30 -3.36
CA ALA A 82 -7.23 27.99 -2.97
C ALA A 82 -7.68 28.72 -1.69
N SER A 83 -7.49 30.03 -1.64
CA SER A 83 -7.85 30.91 -0.50
C SER A 83 -9.31 30.80 -0.06
N PHE A 84 -10.22 30.43 -0.98
CA PHE A 84 -11.64 30.18 -0.67
C PHE A 84 -11.87 29.06 0.36
N LEU A 85 -10.88 28.19 0.61
CA LEU A 85 -10.93 27.14 1.64
C LEU A 85 -10.67 27.67 3.06
N GLY A 86 -10.38 28.97 3.21
CA GLY A 86 -10.08 29.61 4.48
C GLY A 86 -8.89 28.93 5.17
N ARG A 87 -9.09 28.48 6.42
CA ARG A 87 -8.06 27.79 7.21
C ARG A 87 -7.43 26.56 6.53
N PHE A 88 -8.15 25.92 5.61
CA PHE A 88 -7.68 24.75 4.87
C PHE A 88 -7.03 25.10 3.53
N ALA A 89 -6.73 26.39 3.27
CA ALA A 89 -6.00 26.80 2.08
C ALA A 89 -4.60 26.17 2.03
N PHE A 90 -4.15 25.90 0.80
CA PHE A 90 -2.87 25.26 0.53
C PHE A 90 -1.74 26.29 0.50
N GLN A 91 -0.52 25.81 0.74
CA GLN A 91 0.67 26.62 0.47
C GLN A 91 0.75 26.97 -1.03
N PRO A 92 1.46 28.06 -1.39
CA PRO A 92 1.66 28.44 -2.78
C PRO A 92 2.20 27.26 -3.62
N LEU A 93 1.72 27.11 -4.85
CA LEU A 93 2.14 26.02 -5.76
C LEU A 93 3.65 25.97 -6.02
N ARG A 94 4.35 27.10 -5.84
CA ARG A 94 5.81 27.17 -5.92
C ARG A 94 6.47 26.40 -4.77
N GLU A 95 5.93 26.49 -3.57
CA GLU A 95 6.40 25.75 -2.40
C GLU A 95 5.92 24.29 -2.45
N ASN A 96 4.62 24.08 -2.65
CA ASN A 96 4.03 22.74 -2.66
C ASN A 96 3.11 22.52 -3.87
N PRO A 97 3.62 21.93 -4.97
CA PRO A 97 2.83 21.68 -6.17
C PRO A 97 1.80 20.56 -6.00
N LEU A 98 1.83 19.82 -4.89
CA LEU A 98 0.89 18.72 -4.62
C LEU A 98 -0.42 19.19 -3.96
N LEU A 99 -0.63 20.51 -3.84
CA LEU A 99 -1.77 21.13 -3.16
C LEU A 99 -1.83 20.69 -1.69
N GLY A 100 -0.95 21.23 -0.86
CA GLY A 100 -0.76 20.72 0.50
C GLY A 100 -0.21 21.73 1.50
N PRO A 101 0.15 21.24 2.70
CA PRO A 101 0.73 22.05 3.77
C PRO A 101 2.22 22.36 3.50
N SER A 102 2.81 23.19 4.36
CA SER A 102 4.26 23.44 4.34
C SER A 102 5.05 22.24 4.89
N SER A 103 6.33 22.13 4.50
CA SER A 103 7.25 21.12 5.03
C SER A 103 7.40 21.21 6.55
N ALA A 104 7.42 22.43 7.10
CA ALA A 104 7.46 22.69 8.54
C ALA A 104 6.23 22.11 9.27
N THR A 105 5.03 22.25 8.69
CA THR A 105 3.81 21.67 9.26
C THR A 105 3.88 20.14 9.26
N LEU A 106 4.35 19.53 8.16
CA LEU A 106 4.52 18.07 8.09
C LEU A 106 5.54 17.58 9.13
N LEU A 107 6.65 18.29 9.30
CA LEU A 107 7.66 17.98 10.32
C LEU A 107 7.06 18.05 11.74
N LYS A 108 6.24 19.07 12.01
CA LYS A 108 5.51 19.20 13.29
C LYS A 108 4.53 18.05 13.52
N MET A 109 3.84 17.62 12.47
CA MET A 109 2.84 16.54 12.53
C MET A 109 3.43 15.13 12.66
N GLY A 110 4.75 14.96 12.47
CA GLY A 110 5.38 13.65 12.59
C GLY A 110 5.96 13.09 11.31
N ALA A 111 6.29 13.93 10.32
CA ALA A 111 7.02 13.49 9.14
C ALA A 111 8.35 12.85 9.52
N LEU A 112 8.82 11.96 8.65
CA LEU A 112 10.10 11.30 8.81
C LEU A 112 11.22 12.31 8.60
N ASP A 113 12.03 12.50 9.63
CA ASP A 113 13.22 13.36 9.62
C ASP A 113 14.30 12.71 10.49
N VAL A 114 15.48 12.47 9.91
CA VAL A 114 16.51 11.68 10.57
C VAL A 114 17.14 12.42 11.75
N SER A 115 17.27 13.74 11.68
CA SER A 115 17.78 14.54 12.79
C SER A 115 16.85 14.43 14.01
N LYS A 116 15.53 14.56 13.81
CA LYS A 116 14.54 14.38 14.89
C LYS A 116 14.51 12.95 15.44
N ILE A 117 14.71 11.94 14.60
CA ILE A 117 14.70 10.52 15.04
C ILE A 117 15.94 10.21 15.88
N VAL A 118 17.13 10.54 15.38
CA VAL A 118 18.40 10.15 16.00
C VAL A 118 18.77 11.08 17.15
N GLN A 119 18.78 12.39 16.91
CA GLN A 119 19.17 13.38 17.94
C GLN A 119 18.01 13.66 18.90
N GLY A 120 16.80 13.82 18.35
CA GLY A 120 15.59 14.08 19.15
C GLY A 120 14.97 12.84 19.80
N ARG A 121 15.51 11.63 19.54
CA ARG A 121 14.97 10.34 20.00
C ARG A 121 13.49 10.10 19.64
N GLN A 122 13.02 10.69 18.54
CA GLN A 122 11.61 10.63 18.12
C GLN A 122 11.33 9.43 17.19
N GLY A 123 11.65 8.22 17.66
CA GLY A 123 11.50 6.98 16.86
C GLY A 123 10.08 6.67 16.39
N TRP A 124 9.06 7.22 17.08
CA TRP A 124 7.66 7.13 16.66
C TRP A 124 7.40 7.71 15.25
N ARG A 125 8.28 8.60 14.77
CA ARG A 125 8.21 9.17 13.41
C ARG A 125 8.29 8.14 12.31
N LEU A 126 8.94 6.99 12.57
CA LEU A 126 9.02 5.86 11.63
C LEU A 126 7.63 5.26 11.32
N ILE A 127 6.68 5.42 12.23
CA ILE A 127 5.30 4.92 12.09
C ILE A 127 4.35 6.05 11.71
N THR A 128 4.46 7.24 12.31
CA THR A 128 3.51 8.33 12.04
C THR A 128 3.58 8.83 10.61
N CYS A 129 4.77 8.83 9.99
CA CYS A 129 4.95 9.30 8.62
C CYS A 129 4.12 8.49 7.60
N ILE A 130 3.77 7.23 7.90
CA ILE A 130 2.95 6.35 7.04
C ILE A 130 1.55 6.95 6.81
N TRP A 131 1.04 7.72 7.77
CA TRP A 131 -0.32 8.29 7.76
C TRP A 131 -0.37 9.70 7.19
N LEU A 132 0.77 10.40 7.14
CA LEU A 132 0.87 11.77 6.66
C LEU A 132 1.01 11.81 5.14
N HIS A 133 0.52 12.87 4.51
CA HIS A 133 0.57 13.04 3.06
C HIS A 133 0.99 14.46 2.70
N ALA A 134 1.81 14.59 1.66
CA ALA A 134 2.39 15.86 1.25
C ALA A 134 1.40 16.82 0.56
N GLY A 135 0.23 16.34 0.14
CA GLY A 135 -0.78 17.15 -0.55
C GLY A 135 -1.97 16.31 -1.02
N VAL A 136 -3.00 16.97 -1.54
CA VAL A 136 -4.25 16.34 -2.00
C VAL A 136 -4.00 15.33 -3.11
N VAL A 137 -3.16 15.67 -4.09
CA VAL A 137 -2.85 14.77 -5.22
C VAL A 137 -2.18 13.49 -4.69
N HIS A 138 -1.22 13.65 -3.78
CA HIS A 138 -0.50 12.54 -3.18
C HIS A 138 -1.42 11.65 -2.33
N LEU A 139 -2.30 12.25 -1.52
CA LEU A 139 -3.32 11.53 -0.73
C LEU A 139 -4.28 10.75 -1.63
N LEU A 140 -4.81 11.39 -2.67
CA LEU A 140 -5.79 10.79 -3.57
C LEU A 140 -5.23 9.54 -4.24
N ILE A 141 -4.02 9.62 -4.80
CA ILE A 141 -3.36 8.48 -5.44
C ILE A 141 -3.18 7.33 -4.44
N ASN A 142 -2.65 7.61 -3.24
CA ASN A 142 -2.44 6.57 -2.23
C ASN A 142 -3.75 5.92 -1.77
N VAL A 143 -4.77 6.72 -1.46
CA VAL A 143 -6.07 6.21 -0.99
C VAL A 143 -6.75 5.39 -2.08
N LEU A 144 -6.74 5.84 -3.33
CA LEU A 144 -7.30 5.08 -4.45
C LEU A 144 -6.56 3.75 -4.61
N CYS A 145 -5.23 3.77 -4.67
CA CYS A 145 -4.43 2.53 -4.74
C CYS A 145 -4.69 1.59 -3.57
N LEU A 146 -4.78 2.13 -2.34
CA LEU A 146 -5.08 1.36 -1.14
C LEU A 146 -6.47 0.72 -1.21
N LEU A 147 -7.48 1.45 -1.66
CA LEU A 147 -8.84 0.91 -1.79
C LEU A 147 -8.91 -0.14 -2.91
N PHE A 148 -8.32 0.09 -4.07
CA PHE A 148 -8.38 -0.87 -5.19
C PHE A 148 -7.61 -2.17 -4.89
N ILE A 149 -6.37 -2.06 -4.42
CA ILE A 149 -5.50 -3.21 -4.18
C ILE A 149 -5.78 -3.79 -2.79
N GLY A 150 -5.77 -2.96 -1.76
CA GLY A 150 -5.91 -3.38 -0.37
C GLY A 150 -7.23 -4.07 -0.09
N ILE A 151 -8.38 -3.56 -0.58
CA ILE A 151 -9.68 -4.21 -0.34
C ILE A 151 -9.70 -5.61 -0.94
N ARG A 152 -9.15 -5.76 -2.16
CA ARG A 152 -9.09 -7.06 -2.83
C ARG A 152 -8.24 -8.05 -2.03
N LEU A 153 -7.08 -7.62 -1.57
CA LEU A 153 -6.19 -8.42 -0.74
C LEU A 153 -6.82 -8.76 0.62
N GLU A 154 -7.50 -7.82 1.25
CA GLU A 154 -8.14 -8.03 2.55
C GLU A 154 -9.27 -9.07 2.46
N GLN A 155 -10.08 -8.99 1.40
CA GLN A 155 -11.14 -9.97 1.11
C GLN A 155 -10.59 -11.39 0.91
N GLU A 156 -9.38 -11.52 0.37
CA GLU A 156 -8.76 -12.79 0.00
C GLU A 156 -7.90 -13.41 1.12
N PHE A 157 -7.15 -12.58 1.85
CA PHE A 157 -6.19 -13.04 2.84
C PHE A 157 -6.63 -12.76 4.29
N GLY A 158 -7.60 -11.86 4.48
CA GLY A 158 -8.13 -11.48 5.78
C GLY A 158 -7.42 -10.27 6.39
N PHE A 159 -8.18 -9.53 7.19
CA PHE A 159 -7.81 -8.23 7.74
C PHE A 159 -6.55 -8.23 8.60
N VAL A 160 -6.32 -9.28 9.42
CA VAL A 160 -5.12 -9.37 10.27
C VAL A 160 -3.85 -9.42 9.43
N ARG A 161 -3.83 -10.24 8.37
CA ARG A 161 -2.64 -10.44 7.54
C ARG A 161 -2.32 -9.19 6.74
N ILE A 162 -3.34 -8.57 6.16
CA ILE A 162 -3.17 -7.33 5.39
C ILE A 162 -2.77 -6.17 6.30
N GLY A 163 -3.35 -6.05 7.49
CA GLY A 163 -2.92 -5.05 8.48
C GLY A 163 -1.46 -5.21 8.90
N LEU A 164 -1.00 -6.45 9.15
CA LEU A 164 0.40 -6.72 9.50
C LEU A 164 1.36 -6.39 8.35
N VAL A 165 1.04 -6.81 7.12
CA VAL A 165 1.87 -6.48 5.95
C VAL A 165 1.93 -4.97 5.76
N TYR A 166 0.79 -4.27 5.82
CA TYR A 166 0.73 -2.82 5.65
C TYR A 166 1.61 -2.09 6.67
N LEU A 167 1.44 -2.37 7.97
CA LEU A 167 2.18 -1.66 9.03
C LEU A 167 3.67 -1.99 9.03
N ILE A 168 4.03 -3.28 8.95
CA ILE A 168 5.43 -3.70 9.07
C ILE A 168 6.21 -3.33 7.80
N SER A 169 5.61 -3.43 6.62
CA SER A 169 6.26 -2.94 5.39
C SER A 169 6.36 -1.43 5.35
N GLY A 170 5.35 -0.70 5.84
CA GLY A 170 5.45 0.75 5.99
C GLY A 170 6.63 1.15 6.88
N PHE A 171 6.77 0.48 8.04
CA PHE A 171 7.92 0.67 8.93
C PHE A 171 9.26 0.34 8.27
N GLY A 172 9.33 -0.79 7.53
CA GLY A 172 10.54 -1.17 6.79
C GLY A 172 10.91 -0.17 5.69
N GLY A 173 9.91 0.43 5.02
CA GLY A 173 10.09 1.54 4.10
C GLY A 173 10.67 2.77 4.80
N SER A 174 10.08 3.18 5.92
CA SER A 174 10.57 4.32 6.71
C SER A 174 12.00 4.12 7.23
N LEU A 175 12.37 2.90 7.65
CA LEU A 175 13.73 2.57 8.05
C LEU A 175 14.72 2.71 6.88
N MET A 176 14.39 2.14 5.72
CA MET A 176 15.24 2.23 4.54
C MET A 176 15.41 3.69 4.09
N SER A 177 14.31 4.46 4.06
CA SER A 177 14.36 5.89 3.77
C SER A 177 15.28 6.64 4.74
N ALA A 178 15.12 6.44 6.05
CA ALA A 178 15.92 7.11 7.07
C ALA A 178 17.42 6.77 7.03
N LEU A 179 17.80 5.61 6.48
CA LEU A 179 19.20 5.22 6.32
C LEU A 179 19.88 5.88 5.11
N PHE A 180 19.12 6.22 4.06
CA PHE A 180 19.66 6.75 2.80
C PHE A 180 19.35 8.23 2.56
N ILE A 181 18.29 8.78 3.17
CA ILE A 181 17.84 10.15 2.99
C ILE A 181 18.01 10.92 4.31
N ARG A 182 18.90 11.93 4.32
CA ARG A 182 19.20 12.73 5.52
C ARG A 182 18.71 14.17 5.49
N SER A 183 18.55 14.76 4.30
CA SER A 183 18.31 16.19 4.14
C SER A 183 16.88 16.55 3.71
N SER A 184 15.99 15.57 3.55
CA SER A 184 14.59 15.81 3.20
C SER A 184 13.63 15.05 4.11
N ILE A 185 12.41 15.59 4.20
CA ILE A 185 11.33 14.93 4.92
C ILE A 185 10.64 13.90 4.03
N SER A 186 10.21 12.79 4.63
CA SER A 186 9.42 11.77 3.94
C SER A 186 8.08 11.52 4.65
N VAL A 187 7.04 11.35 3.85
CA VAL A 187 5.66 11.07 4.29
C VAL A 187 4.94 10.22 3.26
N GLY A 188 3.99 9.41 3.70
CA GLY A 188 3.07 8.71 2.82
C GLY A 188 2.95 7.22 3.11
N ALA A 189 1.79 6.69 2.76
CA ALA A 189 1.48 5.26 2.84
C ALA A 189 2.15 4.42 1.74
N SER A 190 2.87 5.04 0.81
CA SER A 190 3.33 4.38 -0.42
C SER A 190 4.32 3.24 -0.15
N GLY A 191 5.20 3.34 0.86
CA GLY A 191 6.04 2.22 1.29
C GLY A 191 5.23 0.99 1.74
N ALA A 192 4.13 1.21 2.45
CA ALA A 192 3.22 0.13 2.84
C ALA A 192 2.48 -0.48 1.63
N LEU A 193 2.09 0.34 0.65
CA LEU A 193 1.49 -0.12 -0.61
C LEU A 193 2.45 -0.99 -1.42
N PHE A 194 3.72 -0.58 -1.54
CA PHE A 194 4.77 -1.41 -2.14
C PHE A 194 4.98 -2.70 -1.36
N GLY A 195 4.81 -2.67 -0.04
CA GLY A 195 4.76 -3.87 0.80
C GLY A 195 3.64 -4.84 0.43
N LEU A 196 2.43 -4.34 0.20
CA LEU A 196 1.32 -5.16 -0.28
C LEU A 196 1.66 -5.79 -1.64
N ILE A 197 2.21 -5.02 -2.59
CA ILE A 197 2.64 -5.52 -3.89
C ILE A 197 3.75 -6.58 -3.75
N GLY A 198 4.74 -6.34 -2.90
CA GLY A 198 5.81 -7.30 -2.61
C GLY A 198 5.29 -8.60 -2.01
N SER A 199 4.32 -8.50 -1.10
CA SER A 199 3.68 -9.67 -0.49
C SER A 199 2.87 -10.49 -1.49
N MET A 200 2.27 -9.85 -2.50
CA MET A 200 1.63 -10.56 -3.62
C MET A 200 2.65 -11.33 -4.46
N LEU A 201 3.86 -10.79 -4.63
CA LEU A 201 4.92 -11.44 -5.40
C LEU A 201 5.38 -12.74 -4.71
N SER A 202 5.60 -12.71 -3.40
CA SER A 202 5.97 -13.93 -2.66
C SER A 202 4.81 -14.92 -2.53
N GLU A 203 3.57 -14.45 -2.48
CA GLU A 203 2.37 -15.31 -2.56
C GLU A 203 2.32 -16.07 -3.89
N LEU A 204 2.49 -15.36 -5.01
CA LEU A 204 2.49 -15.94 -6.35
C LEU A 204 3.60 -16.99 -6.50
N ILE A 205 4.80 -16.71 -5.99
CA ILE A 205 5.94 -17.65 -6.01
C ILE A 205 5.63 -18.88 -5.15
N THR A 206 5.13 -18.67 -3.93
CA THR A 206 4.85 -19.78 -2.98
C THR A 206 3.75 -20.70 -3.48
N ASN A 207 2.75 -20.12 -4.14
CA ASN A 207 1.54 -20.78 -4.61
C ASN A 207 1.47 -20.89 -6.14
N TRP A 208 2.63 -20.95 -6.81
CA TRP A 208 2.78 -20.98 -8.27
C TRP A 208 1.83 -21.96 -8.98
N SER A 209 1.59 -23.13 -8.39
CA SER A 209 0.71 -24.17 -8.96
C SER A 209 -0.76 -23.78 -9.09
N LEU A 210 -1.21 -22.73 -8.41
CA LEU A 210 -2.64 -22.36 -8.34
C LEU A 210 -3.09 -21.42 -9.46
N TYR A 211 -2.15 -20.68 -10.02
CA TYR A 211 -2.44 -19.72 -11.05
C TYR A 211 -2.47 -20.42 -12.41
N ALA A 212 -3.52 -20.20 -13.20
CA ALA A 212 -3.61 -20.73 -14.56
C ALA A 212 -2.58 -20.02 -15.47
N ASN A 213 -2.55 -18.68 -15.40
CA ASN A 213 -1.68 -17.82 -16.23
C ASN A 213 -0.53 -17.23 -15.41
N LYS A 214 0.32 -18.10 -14.86
CA LYS A 214 1.37 -17.78 -13.87
C LYS A 214 2.38 -16.75 -14.38
N VAL A 215 2.86 -16.98 -15.61
CA VAL A 215 3.88 -16.14 -16.24
C VAL A 215 3.30 -14.76 -16.53
N ALA A 216 2.08 -14.68 -17.05
CA ALA A 216 1.41 -13.40 -17.27
C ALA A 216 1.21 -12.63 -15.96
N ALA A 217 0.72 -13.30 -14.90
CA ALA A 217 0.56 -12.68 -13.58
C ALA A 217 1.89 -12.16 -13.01
N LEU A 218 2.97 -12.94 -13.14
CA LEU A 218 4.31 -12.54 -12.70
C LEU A 218 4.81 -11.33 -13.49
N LEU A 219 4.71 -11.37 -14.82
CA LEU A 219 5.16 -10.28 -15.70
C LEU A 219 4.37 -9.00 -15.44
N THR A 220 3.05 -9.09 -15.26
CA THR A 220 2.23 -7.93 -14.90
C THR A 220 2.66 -7.34 -13.56
N LEU A 221 2.89 -8.18 -12.54
CA LEU A 221 3.28 -7.70 -11.21
C LEU A 221 4.67 -7.05 -11.23
N VAL A 222 5.64 -7.67 -11.90
CA VAL A 222 6.99 -7.13 -12.07
C VAL A 222 6.94 -5.81 -12.87
N PHE A 223 6.15 -5.76 -13.95
CA PHE A 223 5.95 -4.54 -14.73
C PHE A 223 5.41 -3.40 -13.87
N VAL A 224 4.38 -3.67 -13.06
CA VAL A 224 3.82 -2.68 -12.12
C VAL A 224 4.88 -2.19 -11.14
N ILE A 225 5.69 -3.09 -10.56
CA ILE A 225 6.79 -2.72 -9.64
C ILE A 225 7.79 -1.80 -10.34
N VAL A 226 8.28 -2.20 -11.52
CA VAL A 226 9.28 -1.44 -12.28
C VAL A 226 8.77 -0.07 -12.68
N VAL A 227 7.53 0.03 -13.19
CA VAL A 227 6.93 1.31 -13.57
C VAL A 227 6.78 2.24 -12.36
N ASN A 228 6.31 1.73 -11.21
CA ASN A 228 6.16 2.57 -10.02
C ASN A 228 7.52 3.03 -9.47
N LEU A 229 8.55 2.17 -9.47
CA LEU A 229 9.90 2.58 -9.08
C LEU A 229 10.51 3.59 -10.08
N ALA A 230 10.24 3.43 -11.38
CA ALA A 230 10.68 4.40 -12.38
C ALA A 230 10.00 5.77 -12.19
N LEU A 231 8.71 5.78 -11.84
CA LEU A 231 7.98 7.00 -11.48
C LEU A 231 8.51 7.64 -10.19
N GLY A 232 9.05 6.85 -9.26
CA GLY A 232 9.64 7.38 -8.04
C GLY A 232 11.01 8.05 -8.21
N ILE A 233 11.56 8.08 -9.42
CA ILE A 233 12.71 8.91 -9.78
C ILE A 233 12.29 10.41 -9.90
N LEU A 234 10.98 10.69 -9.92
CA LEU A 234 10.48 12.05 -9.91
C LEU A 234 10.79 12.75 -8.57
N PRO A 235 11.08 14.07 -8.60
CA PRO A 235 11.38 14.82 -7.39
C PRO A 235 10.22 14.76 -6.40
N ARG A 236 10.55 14.68 -5.10
CA ARG A 236 9.62 14.53 -3.96
C ARG A 236 8.97 13.15 -3.80
N VAL A 237 9.41 12.15 -4.57
CA VAL A 237 9.02 10.75 -4.33
C VAL A 237 10.16 10.02 -3.63
N ASP A 238 9.82 9.23 -2.62
CA ASP A 238 10.78 8.48 -1.81
C ASP A 238 10.87 7.03 -2.28
N ASN A 239 11.81 6.79 -3.21
CA ASN A 239 12.04 5.45 -3.75
C ASN A 239 12.72 4.50 -2.76
N PHE A 240 13.47 5.01 -1.78
CA PHE A 240 14.03 4.15 -0.73
C PHE A 240 12.93 3.59 0.17
N ALA A 241 11.90 4.39 0.48
CA ALA A 241 10.72 3.90 1.17
C ALA A 241 9.97 2.84 0.36
N HIS A 242 9.85 3.00 -0.96
CA HIS A 242 9.23 2.01 -1.84
C HIS A 242 10.02 0.69 -1.87
N ILE A 243 11.34 0.76 -2.03
CA ILE A 243 12.22 -0.42 -2.04
C ILE A 243 12.19 -1.12 -0.67
N GLY A 244 12.36 -0.38 0.43
CA GLY A 244 12.32 -0.94 1.78
C GLY A 244 10.97 -1.60 2.10
N GLY A 245 9.88 -0.97 1.67
CA GLY A 245 8.53 -1.52 1.79
C GLY A 245 8.35 -2.80 0.96
N LEU A 246 8.77 -2.78 -0.30
CA LEU A 246 8.71 -3.92 -1.22
C LEU A 246 9.48 -5.14 -0.68
N ILE A 247 10.73 -4.95 -0.23
CA ILE A 247 11.56 -6.03 0.34
C ILE A 247 10.90 -6.58 1.61
N SER A 248 10.48 -5.71 2.51
CA SER A 248 9.82 -6.12 3.76
C SER A 248 8.53 -6.89 3.50
N GLY A 249 7.71 -6.41 2.56
CA GLY A 249 6.46 -7.06 2.16
C GLY A 249 6.67 -8.40 1.46
N PHE A 250 7.68 -8.48 0.59
CA PHE A 250 8.07 -9.72 -0.07
C PHE A 250 8.45 -10.79 0.95
N LEU A 251 9.31 -10.47 1.91
CA LEU A 251 9.69 -11.39 2.99
C LEU A 251 8.48 -11.74 3.86
N LEU A 252 7.66 -10.76 4.27
CA LEU A 252 6.46 -10.99 5.07
C LEU A 252 5.46 -11.90 4.37
N GLY A 253 5.29 -11.82 3.05
CA GLY A 253 4.37 -12.70 2.32
C GLY A 253 4.74 -14.18 2.44
N PHE A 254 6.04 -14.54 2.51
CA PHE A 254 6.46 -15.92 2.84
C PHE A 254 6.08 -16.33 4.27
N VAL A 255 5.98 -15.38 5.19
CA VAL A 255 5.58 -15.61 6.58
C VAL A 255 4.05 -15.75 6.71
N VAL A 256 3.29 -14.80 6.15
CA VAL A 256 1.85 -14.66 6.41
C VAL A 256 0.95 -15.36 5.38
N PHE A 257 1.44 -15.62 4.17
CA PHE A 257 0.65 -16.23 3.08
C PHE A 257 0.99 -17.69 2.80
N ILE A 258 1.55 -18.39 3.78
CA ILE A 258 1.74 -19.84 3.69
C ILE A 258 0.37 -20.54 3.58
N ARG A 259 0.06 -21.10 2.41
CA ARG A 259 -1.16 -21.88 2.16
C ARG A 259 -0.86 -23.38 2.31
N PRO A 260 -1.75 -24.15 2.96
CA PRO A 260 -1.65 -25.61 2.99
C PRO A 260 -1.91 -26.21 1.60
N GLN A 261 -1.37 -27.40 1.35
CA GLN A 261 -1.54 -28.09 0.08
C GLN A 261 -3.01 -28.41 -0.19
N PHE A 262 -3.45 -28.23 -1.44
CA PHE A 262 -4.83 -28.53 -1.86
C PHE A 262 -5.22 -29.98 -1.58
N ALA A 263 -4.29 -30.92 -1.81
CA ALA A 263 -4.50 -32.34 -1.54
C ALA A 263 -4.77 -32.63 -0.05
N TRP A 264 -4.06 -31.96 0.87
CA TRP A 264 -4.28 -32.08 2.32
C TRP A 264 -5.64 -31.52 2.75
N ILE A 265 -6.10 -30.42 2.14
CA ILE A 265 -7.43 -29.86 2.45
C ILE A 265 -8.55 -30.76 1.92
N ASN A 266 -8.40 -31.27 0.69
CA ASN A 266 -9.44 -32.08 0.05
C ASN A 266 -9.66 -33.41 0.77
N GLN A 267 -8.61 -34.01 1.36
CA GLN A 267 -8.72 -35.24 2.14
C GLN A 267 -9.69 -35.15 3.33
N LYS A 268 -9.84 -33.97 3.93
CA LYS A 268 -10.81 -33.76 5.02
C LYS A 268 -12.26 -33.67 4.54
N ARG A 269 -12.51 -33.66 3.23
CA ARG A 269 -13.83 -33.50 2.62
C ARG A 269 -14.21 -34.64 1.67
N VAL A 270 -13.36 -35.64 1.49
CA VAL A 270 -13.70 -36.84 0.73
C VAL A 270 -14.77 -37.62 1.52
N ALA A 271 -15.83 -38.05 0.85
CA ALA A 271 -16.90 -38.84 1.47
C ALA A 271 -16.33 -40.15 2.05
N PRO A 272 -16.84 -40.64 3.19
CA PRO A 272 -16.44 -41.94 3.72
C PRO A 272 -16.67 -43.01 2.65
N GLY A 273 -15.59 -43.67 2.19
CA GLY A 273 -15.62 -44.73 1.17
C GLY A 273 -14.81 -44.46 -0.10
N GLN A 274 -14.22 -43.28 -0.28
CA GLN A 274 -13.35 -42.99 -1.44
C GLN A 274 -11.90 -42.80 -0.96
N GLU A 275 -11.09 -43.87 -1.07
CA GLU A 275 -9.70 -43.88 -0.62
C GLU A 275 -8.80 -43.07 -1.56
N THR A 276 -8.42 -41.86 -1.14
CA THR A 276 -7.28 -41.15 -1.75
C THR A 276 -6.10 -41.25 -0.80
N ALA A 277 -4.90 -41.57 -1.32
CA ALA A 277 -3.71 -41.76 -0.50
C ALA A 277 -3.49 -40.54 0.45
N PRO A 278 -3.39 -40.74 1.78
CA PRO A 278 -3.33 -39.64 2.74
C PRO A 278 -2.04 -38.83 2.58
N VAL A 279 -2.19 -37.52 2.38
CA VAL A 279 -1.08 -36.57 2.31
C VAL A 279 -0.72 -36.26 3.75
N LYS A 280 0.39 -36.84 4.20
CA LYS A 280 0.85 -36.71 5.60
C LYS A 280 1.25 -35.28 5.98
N ARG A 281 1.68 -34.44 5.03
CA ARG A 281 2.22 -33.09 5.31
C ARG A 281 1.29 -31.96 4.85
N LYS A 282 0.96 -31.06 5.78
CA LYS A 282 0.13 -29.87 5.53
C LYS A 282 0.76 -28.88 4.54
N HIS A 283 2.09 -28.72 4.60
CA HIS A 283 2.88 -27.78 3.78
C HIS A 283 4.05 -28.51 3.10
N LYS A 284 4.53 -27.99 1.96
CA LYS A 284 5.72 -28.50 1.26
C LYS A 284 7.00 -28.09 2.01
N THR A 285 8.06 -28.89 1.93
CA THR A 285 9.34 -28.63 2.62
C THR A 285 9.91 -27.25 2.27
N TYR A 286 9.88 -26.85 0.99
CA TYR A 286 10.37 -25.54 0.57
C TYR A 286 9.59 -24.38 1.23
N GLN A 287 8.30 -24.55 1.55
CA GLN A 287 7.52 -23.50 2.20
C GLN A 287 8.02 -23.25 3.63
N TYR A 288 8.42 -24.30 4.36
CA TYR A 288 9.02 -24.15 5.68
C TYR A 288 10.42 -23.52 5.62
N ILE A 289 11.22 -23.88 4.62
CA ILE A 289 12.56 -23.29 4.41
C ILE A 289 12.42 -21.79 4.11
N LEU A 290 11.57 -21.41 3.17
CA LEU A 290 11.31 -20.01 2.83
C LEU A 290 10.73 -19.24 4.01
N TRP A 291 9.82 -19.85 4.77
CA TRP A 291 9.25 -19.25 5.98
C TRP A 291 10.34 -18.95 7.02
N LEU A 292 11.19 -19.94 7.35
CA LEU A 292 12.25 -19.77 8.33
C LEU A 292 13.28 -18.73 7.87
N ALA A 293 13.71 -18.81 6.61
CA ALA A 293 14.64 -17.85 6.04
C ALA A 293 14.07 -16.42 6.07
N ALA A 294 12.80 -16.24 5.69
CA ALA A 294 12.15 -14.93 5.70
C ALA A 294 12.02 -14.36 7.13
N VAL A 295 11.67 -15.18 8.12
CA VAL A 295 11.63 -14.75 9.54
C VAL A 295 13.00 -14.29 10.01
N VAL A 296 14.06 -15.06 9.74
CA VAL A 296 15.42 -14.71 10.14
C VAL A 296 15.87 -13.41 9.46
N LEU A 297 15.66 -13.28 8.15
CA LEU A 297 16.02 -12.09 7.38
C LEU A 297 15.28 -10.84 7.85
N LEU A 298 13.99 -10.94 8.19
CA LEU A 298 13.22 -9.81 8.73
C LEU A 298 13.75 -9.37 10.10
N ILE A 299 13.97 -10.32 11.02
CA ILE A 299 14.44 -10.00 12.38
C ILE A 299 15.83 -9.38 12.32
N VAL A 300 16.77 -10.03 11.62
CA VAL A 300 18.15 -9.54 11.50
C VAL A 300 18.16 -8.21 10.74
N GLY A 301 17.47 -8.12 9.61
CA GLY A 301 17.42 -6.92 8.79
C GLY A 301 16.88 -5.70 9.53
N PHE A 302 15.75 -5.82 10.22
CA PHE A 302 15.21 -4.71 11.02
C PHE A 302 16.08 -4.37 12.22
N THR A 303 16.63 -5.37 12.92
CA THR A 303 17.53 -5.11 14.06
C THR A 303 18.76 -4.34 13.60
N VAL A 304 19.41 -4.77 12.53
CA VAL A 304 20.58 -4.10 11.95
C VAL A 304 20.21 -2.69 11.48
N ALA A 305 19.11 -2.54 10.75
CA ALA A 305 18.67 -1.23 10.24
C ALA A 305 18.39 -0.23 11.36
N ILE A 306 17.71 -0.66 12.43
CA ILE A 306 17.44 0.17 13.62
C ILE A 306 18.76 0.55 14.30
N VAL A 307 19.65 -0.40 14.55
CA VAL A 307 20.94 -0.13 15.20
C VAL A 307 21.78 0.84 14.39
N LEU A 308 21.87 0.65 13.07
CA LEU A 308 22.60 1.56 12.18
C LEU A 308 21.98 2.96 12.18
N LEU A 309 20.65 3.06 12.10
CA LEU A 309 19.93 4.33 12.12
C LEU A 309 20.23 5.10 13.41
N PHE A 310 20.06 4.47 14.58
CA PHE A 310 20.30 5.13 15.87
C PHE A 310 21.78 5.38 16.18
N ARG A 311 22.70 4.72 15.48
CA ARG A 311 24.13 5.08 15.47
C ARG A 311 24.45 6.25 14.54
N GLY A 312 23.47 6.78 13.82
CA GLY A 312 23.66 7.86 12.87
C GLY A 312 24.36 7.43 11.59
N TYR A 313 24.38 6.13 11.24
CA TYR A 313 24.98 5.62 10.01
C TYR A 313 24.23 6.08 8.75
N ASN A 314 24.94 6.65 7.78
CA ASN A 314 24.37 7.10 6.51
C ASN A 314 24.81 6.17 5.38
N ALA A 315 23.88 5.38 4.86
CA ALA A 315 24.15 4.39 3.82
C ALA A 315 24.43 5.04 2.46
N ASN A 316 23.95 6.27 2.24
CA ASN A 316 24.17 7.00 0.99
C ASN A 316 25.65 7.39 0.79
N ASP A 317 26.41 7.60 1.88
CA ASP A 317 27.83 7.95 1.80
C ASP A 317 28.70 6.83 1.20
N HIS A 318 28.17 5.60 1.20
CA HIS A 318 28.85 4.41 0.69
C HIS A 318 28.35 4.00 -0.70
N CYS A 319 27.52 4.83 -1.34
CA CYS A 319 26.88 4.51 -2.61
C CYS A 319 26.78 5.75 -3.50
N SER A 320 27.74 5.90 -4.41
CA SER A 320 27.85 7.06 -5.31
C SER A 320 26.73 7.21 -6.34
N TRP A 321 25.82 6.24 -6.46
CA TRP A 321 24.69 6.27 -7.40
C TRP A 321 23.33 6.27 -6.70
N CYS A 322 23.30 6.08 -5.37
CA CYS A 322 22.07 5.91 -4.60
C CYS A 322 21.20 7.17 -4.62
N HIS A 323 21.78 8.36 -4.74
CA HIS A 323 21.00 9.59 -4.87
C HIS A 323 20.12 9.62 -6.14
N TYR A 324 20.53 8.95 -7.22
CA TYR A 324 19.75 8.83 -8.45
C TYR A 324 18.52 7.94 -8.31
N LEU A 325 18.47 7.06 -7.30
CA LEU A 325 17.30 6.24 -7.05
C LEU A 325 16.09 7.08 -6.67
N SER A 326 16.28 8.17 -5.90
CA SER A 326 15.16 9.03 -5.49
C SER A 326 15.00 10.28 -6.36
N CYS A 327 16.04 10.70 -7.08
CA CYS A 327 15.90 11.80 -8.04
C CYS A 327 17.00 11.78 -9.10
N VAL A 328 16.61 11.74 -10.37
CA VAL A 328 17.52 11.98 -11.50
C VAL A 328 17.38 13.42 -11.98
N PRO A 329 18.45 14.24 -11.96
CA PRO A 329 18.38 15.62 -12.41
C PRO A 329 18.17 15.68 -13.92
N THR A 330 17.28 16.54 -14.40
CA THR A 330 17.03 16.74 -15.83
C THR A 330 16.98 18.22 -16.18
N LYS A 331 16.90 18.55 -17.48
CA LYS A 331 16.71 19.95 -17.91
C LYS A 331 15.39 20.56 -17.40
N LYS A 332 14.41 19.72 -17.01
CA LYS A 332 13.09 20.16 -16.54
C LYS A 332 12.97 20.26 -15.01
N TRP A 333 13.86 19.63 -14.23
CA TRP A 333 13.82 19.67 -12.77
C TRP A 333 15.19 19.39 -12.13
N LYS A 334 15.43 19.98 -10.96
CA LYS A 334 16.65 19.79 -10.16
C LYS A 334 16.36 18.91 -8.94
N CYS A 335 17.37 18.17 -8.50
CA CYS A 335 17.29 17.22 -7.37
C CYS A 335 17.89 17.76 -6.06
N ASN A 336 18.47 18.96 -6.09
CA ASN A 336 19.09 19.54 -4.90
C ASN A 336 18.02 20.04 -3.93
N SER A 337 17.70 19.21 -2.95
CA SER A 337 17.28 19.65 -1.63
C SER A 337 18.48 19.55 -0.69
N SER A 338 19.44 20.48 -0.87
CA SER A 338 20.37 20.78 0.21
C SER A 338 19.53 21.22 1.42
N PRO A 339 19.93 20.91 2.67
CA PRO A 339 19.35 21.58 3.81
C PRO A 339 19.57 23.07 3.57
N GLN A 340 18.49 23.80 3.30
CA GLN A 340 18.55 25.23 3.10
C GLN A 340 18.71 25.83 4.47
N THR A 341 19.96 25.92 4.92
CA THR A 341 20.29 26.71 6.08
C THR A 341 20.24 28.17 5.67
N CYS A 342 19.52 28.95 6.47
CA CYS A 342 19.51 30.38 6.33
C CYS A 342 20.15 30.99 7.56
N THR A 343 21.05 31.93 7.34
CA THR A 343 21.50 32.84 8.37
C THR A 343 20.35 33.79 8.72
N VAL A 344 20.08 33.94 10.02
CA VAL A 344 18.97 34.74 10.55
C VAL A 344 19.53 35.92 11.33
N MET A 345 19.17 37.13 10.94
CA MET A 345 19.44 38.35 11.70
C MET A 345 18.11 38.98 12.11
N GLN A 346 17.84 38.98 13.42
CA GLN A 346 16.59 39.49 13.98
C GLN A 346 16.80 40.88 14.59
N GLN A 347 16.14 41.87 14.03
CA GLN A 347 16.05 43.25 14.52
C GLN A 347 14.64 43.50 15.11
N PRO A 348 14.41 44.62 15.82
CA PRO A 348 13.15 44.87 16.53
C PRO A 348 11.89 44.80 15.65
N ASN A 349 11.98 45.25 14.39
CA ASN A 349 10.86 45.29 13.43
C ASN A 349 11.15 44.53 12.11
N THR A 350 12.34 43.93 11.99
CA THR A 350 12.85 43.39 10.73
C THR A 350 13.53 42.05 10.97
N LEU A 351 13.25 41.08 10.09
CA LEU A 351 13.87 39.77 10.06
C LEU A 351 14.62 39.61 8.74
N ASP A 352 15.93 39.60 8.80
CA ASP A 352 16.81 39.40 7.66
C ASP A 352 17.19 37.92 7.56
N LEU A 353 16.92 37.33 6.40
CA LEU A 353 17.25 35.94 6.10
C LEU A 353 18.18 35.87 4.89
N THR A 354 19.25 35.12 5.03
CA THR A 354 20.23 34.90 3.96
C THR A 354 20.39 33.40 3.71
N CYS A 355 20.20 32.92 2.49
CA CYS A 355 20.40 31.53 2.13
C CYS A 355 21.89 31.20 2.03
N ASP A 356 22.39 30.29 2.87
CA ASP A 356 23.84 29.97 2.91
C ASP A 356 24.34 29.32 1.61
N GLY A 357 23.45 28.67 0.84
CA GLY A 357 23.80 27.98 -0.42
C GLY A 357 23.77 28.85 -1.68
N THR A 358 22.92 29.88 -1.71
CA THR A 358 22.69 30.71 -2.91
C THR A 358 23.08 32.18 -2.71
N GLY A 359 23.28 32.61 -1.46
CA GLY A 359 23.52 34.01 -1.11
C GLY A 359 22.29 34.91 -1.28
N THR A 360 21.10 34.36 -1.55
CA THR A 360 19.86 35.14 -1.67
C THR A 360 19.49 35.71 -0.31
N HIS A 361 19.32 37.03 -0.22
CA HIS A 361 18.93 37.72 1.00
C HIS A 361 17.57 38.39 0.83
N HIS A 362 16.71 38.32 1.86
CA HIS A 362 15.46 39.05 1.90
C HIS A 362 15.15 39.52 3.32
N SER A 363 14.74 40.78 3.43
CA SER A 363 14.31 41.43 4.67
C SER A 363 12.79 41.38 4.78
N TYR A 364 12.28 40.82 5.88
CA TYR A 364 10.85 40.77 6.18
C TYR A 364 10.51 41.74 7.32
N SER A 365 9.51 42.61 7.14
CA SER A 365 9.06 43.54 8.16
C SER A 365 8.17 42.85 9.21
N ILE A 366 8.76 42.01 10.06
CA ILE A 366 8.08 41.23 11.09
C ILE A 366 8.74 41.49 12.45
N ALA A 367 7.98 42.02 13.41
CA ALA A 367 8.40 42.14 14.80
C ALA A 367 8.24 40.80 15.54
N GLY A 368 9.30 40.30 16.16
CA GLY A 368 9.22 39.13 17.05
C GLY A 368 8.82 37.81 16.38
N ALA A 369 9.35 37.52 15.18
CA ALA A 369 9.10 36.26 14.48
C ALA A 369 9.41 35.03 15.35
N THR A 370 8.47 34.08 15.37
CA THR A 370 8.62 32.78 16.04
C THR A 370 9.57 31.85 15.26
N GLN A 371 10.18 30.86 15.93
CA GLN A 371 11.06 29.88 15.27
C GLN A 371 10.38 29.11 14.13
N ASP A 372 9.07 28.85 14.25
CA ASP A 372 8.26 28.23 13.19
C ASP A 372 8.17 29.15 11.95
N GLN A 373 7.99 30.47 12.15
CA GLN A 373 7.96 31.46 11.06
C GLN A 373 9.33 31.64 10.40
N ILE A 374 10.40 31.70 11.19
CA ILE A 374 11.77 31.80 10.69
C ILE A 374 12.11 30.60 9.80
N SER A 375 11.76 29.39 10.24
CA SER A 375 11.98 28.16 9.48
C SER A 375 11.17 28.13 8.17
N GLN A 376 9.92 28.61 8.18
CA GLN A 376 9.08 28.69 6.98
C GLN A 376 9.60 29.71 5.98
N LEU A 377 9.97 30.90 6.44
CA LEU A 377 10.54 31.97 5.62
C LEU A 377 11.87 31.54 5.01
N CYS A 378 12.71 30.89 5.80
CA CYS A 378 13.97 30.31 5.35
C CYS A 378 13.73 29.29 4.20
N ASN A 379 12.82 28.35 4.40
CA ASN A 379 12.47 27.38 3.37
C ASN A 379 11.86 28.04 2.13
N SER A 380 11.02 29.08 2.27
CA SER A 380 10.41 29.77 1.13
C SER A 380 11.38 30.66 0.35
N LEU A 381 12.36 31.27 1.03
CA LEU A 381 13.35 32.14 0.40
C LEU A 381 14.38 31.33 -0.40
N CYS A 382 14.74 30.16 0.12
CA CYS A 382 15.81 29.35 -0.44
C CYS A 382 15.32 28.26 -1.40
N SER A 383 14.02 27.92 -1.41
CA SER A 383 13.41 26.85 -2.23
C SER A 383 13.59 27.02 -3.73
#